data_AF-A0A3M1XIQ0-F1
#
_entry.id   AF-A0A3M1XIQ0-F1
#
_cell.length_a   1.000
_cell.length_b   1.000
_cell.length_c   1.000
_cell.angle_alpha   90.00
_cell.angle_beta   90.00
_cell.angle_gamma   90.00
#
_symmetry.space_group_name_H-M   'P 1'
#
loop_
_entity.id
_entity.type
_entity.pdbx_description
1 polymer ?
#
loop_
_entity_poly.entity_id
_entity_poly.type
_entity_poly.pdbx_seq_one_letter_code
_entity_poly.pdbx_strand_id
1 'polypeptide(L)'
;FEQIVVVGNDCLDLTPLLLEQAFQALEQKDVVVGASRDGGFYLLGMKPCRFDLLRGLPWRTARVYRHLLERLNQHQLSWTTLPALQDIDSVRGLWQWLKHPAHADHPLRIWLCRLLQEAQLHPADQESWPAPLTDIRYLWQRPPPSLFL
;
A
#
# COMPACT_ATOMS: atom_id res chain seq x y z
N PHE A 1 -2.12 8.81 20.58
CA PHE A 1 -2.76 7.59 20.05
C PHE A 1 -2.06 6.37 20.66
N GLU A 2 -2.80 5.34 21.04
CA GLU A 2 -2.23 4.11 21.63
C GLU A 2 -1.82 3.08 20.58
N GLN A 3 -2.56 3.04 19.47
CA GLN A 3 -2.29 2.24 18.28
C GLN A 3 -2.24 3.18 17.08
N ILE A 4 -1.30 2.94 16.16
CA ILE A 4 -1.22 3.64 14.88
C ILE A 4 -1.19 2.59 13.78
N VAL A 5 -2.00 2.80 12.75
CA VAL A 5 -1.96 2.05 11.49
C VAL A 5 -1.55 3.02 10.38
N VAL A 6 -0.51 2.66 9.65
CA VAL A 6 0.01 3.37 8.49
C VAL A 6 -0.32 2.55 7.25
N VAL A 7 -0.81 3.21 6.20
CA VAL A 7 -1.20 2.57 4.94
C VAL A 7 -0.53 3.26 3.76
N GLY A 8 -0.18 2.46 2.74
CA GLY A 8 0.17 2.95 1.42
C GLY A 8 -1.05 3.53 0.71
N ASN A 9 -0.80 4.39 -0.28
CA ASN A 9 -1.83 5.05 -1.08
C ASN A 9 -1.95 4.49 -2.51
N ASP A 10 -1.26 3.39 -2.77
CA ASP A 10 -1.02 2.73 -4.06
C ASP A 10 -1.63 1.32 -4.13
N CYS A 11 -2.33 0.87 -3.08
CA CYS A 11 -3.00 -0.41 -3.03
C CYS A 11 -4.53 -0.26 -3.18
N LEU A 12 -5.06 -0.49 -4.39
CA LEU A 12 -6.50 -0.34 -4.67
C LEU A 12 -7.37 -1.40 -4.00
N ASP A 13 -6.79 -2.55 -3.64
CA ASP A 13 -7.49 -3.65 -2.98
C ASP A 13 -7.55 -3.49 -1.45
N LEU A 14 -7.00 -2.41 -0.90
CA LEU A 14 -7.13 -2.09 0.51
C LEU A 14 -8.59 -1.75 0.84
N THR A 15 -9.20 -2.54 1.72
CA THR A 15 -10.61 -2.38 2.11
C THR A 15 -10.75 -1.91 3.57
N PRO A 16 -11.88 -1.30 3.93
CA PRO A 16 -12.17 -0.99 5.33
C PRO A 16 -12.09 -2.20 6.26
N LEU A 17 -12.51 -3.38 5.79
CA LEU A 17 -12.43 -4.63 6.54
C LEU A 17 -10.99 -4.99 6.93
N LEU A 18 -10.00 -4.75 6.04
CA LEU A 18 -8.59 -4.98 6.36
C LEU A 18 -8.08 -4.01 7.42
N LEU A 19 -8.57 -2.77 7.43
CA LEU A 19 -8.24 -1.80 8.48
C LEU A 19 -8.82 -2.22 9.82
N GLU A 20 -10.08 -2.66 9.85
CA GLU A 20 -10.72 -3.20 11.05
C GLU A 20 -9.95 -4.41 11.60
N GLN A 21 -9.59 -5.35 10.73
CA GLN A 21 -8.76 -6.51 11.08
C GLN A 21 -7.38 -6.10 11.62
N ALA A 22 -6.77 -5.05 11.07
CA ALA A 22 -5.50 -4.52 11.56
C ALA A 22 -5.64 -4.04 13.01
N PHE A 23 -6.65 -3.22 13.31
CA PHE A 23 -6.88 -2.73 14.67
C PHE A 23 -7.23 -3.85 15.64
N GLN A 24 -8.10 -4.78 15.25
CA GLN A 24 -8.45 -5.94 16.06
C GLN A 24 -7.21 -6.81 16.37
N ALA A 25 -6.33 -7.01 15.38
CA ALA A 25 -5.08 -7.73 15.60
C ALA A 25 -4.17 -7.04 16.63
N LEU A 26 -4.12 -5.70 16.62
CA LEU A 26 -3.32 -4.90 17.56
C LEU A 26 -3.83 -4.92 19.00
N GLU A 27 -5.01 -5.49 19.27
CA GLU A 27 -5.46 -5.77 20.64
C GLU A 27 -4.65 -6.91 21.29
N GLN A 28 -4.17 -7.85 20.46
CA GLN A 28 -3.52 -9.08 20.90
C GLN A 28 -2.07 -9.21 20.44
N LYS A 29 -1.63 -8.37 19.50
CA LYS A 29 -0.30 -8.38 18.88
C LYS A 29 0.38 -7.03 19.03
N ASP A 30 1.71 -7.04 19.10
CA ASP A 30 2.50 -5.80 19.12
C ASP A 30 2.53 -5.12 17.75
N VAL A 31 2.53 -5.92 16.68
CA VAL A 31 2.64 -5.45 15.30
C VAL A 31 1.72 -6.23 14.36
N VAL A 32 1.08 -5.54 13.42
CA VAL A 32 0.37 -6.14 12.28
C VAL A 32 0.96 -5.64 10.97
N VAL A 33 1.15 -6.53 10.00
CA VAL A 33 1.71 -6.19 8.70
C VAL A 33 0.77 -6.65 7.58
N GLY A 34 0.37 -5.75 6.68
CA GLY A 34 -0.24 -6.12 5.42
C GLY A 34 0.85 -6.26 4.36
N ALA A 35 1.23 -7.49 4.03
CA ALA A 35 2.33 -7.75 3.11
C ALA A 35 1.96 -7.35 1.67
N SER A 36 2.93 -6.79 0.95
CA SER A 36 2.81 -6.56 -0.49
C SER A 36 3.54 -7.68 -1.24
N ARG A 37 3.00 -8.06 -2.40
CA ARG A 37 3.54 -9.14 -3.24
C ARG A 37 4.92 -8.83 -3.84
N ASP A 38 5.32 -7.56 -3.85
CA ASP A 38 6.63 -7.11 -4.32
C ASP A 38 7.75 -7.25 -3.27
N GLY A 39 7.43 -7.68 -2.05
CA GLY A 39 8.34 -7.81 -0.92
C GLY A 39 8.36 -6.60 0.04
N GLY A 40 7.46 -5.64 -0.16
CA GLY A 40 7.10 -4.57 0.75
C GLY A 40 5.92 -4.90 1.66
N PHE A 41 5.24 -3.85 2.13
CA PHE A 41 4.00 -3.94 2.88
C PHE A 41 3.13 -2.70 2.61
N TYR A 42 1.85 -2.92 2.29
CA TYR A 42 0.87 -1.85 2.07
C TYR A 42 0.29 -1.32 3.39
N LEU A 43 0.44 -2.07 4.49
CA LEU A 43 -0.07 -1.70 5.80
C LEU A 43 0.92 -2.08 6.89
N LEU A 44 1.10 -1.19 7.86
CA LEU A 44 1.85 -1.46 9.08
C LEU A 44 1.12 -0.85 10.28
N GLY A 45 0.75 -1.69 11.24
CA GLY A 45 0.17 -1.27 12.50
C GLY A 45 1.08 -1.60 13.68
N MET A 46 1.26 -0.66 14.61
CA MET A 46 1.97 -0.87 15.89
C MET A 46 1.72 0.28 16.88
N LYS A 47 2.20 0.12 18.12
CA LYS A 47 2.22 1.21 19.11
C LYS A 47 3.32 2.24 18.80
N PRO A 48 3.12 3.55 19.05
CA PRO A 48 4.11 4.59 18.74
C PRO A 48 5.49 4.35 19.38
N CYS A 49 5.54 3.78 20.58
CA CYS A 49 6.78 3.46 21.29
C CYS A 49 7.66 2.41 20.60
N ARG A 50 7.18 1.79 19.52
CA ARG A 50 7.90 0.78 18.74
C ARG A 50 8.43 1.30 17.40
N PHE A 51 8.21 2.58 17.07
CA PHE A 51 8.60 3.14 15.76
C PHE A 51 10.11 3.14 15.50
N ASP A 52 10.96 3.11 16.53
CA ASP A 52 12.41 2.99 16.35
C ASP A 52 12.82 1.68 15.66
N LEU A 53 11.97 0.64 15.69
CA LEU A 53 12.19 -0.60 14.93
C LEU A 53 12.21 -0.37 13.41
N LEU A 54 11.68 0.76 12.94
CA LEU A 54 11.64 1.10 11.52
C LEU A 54 12.93 1.80 11.05
N ARG A 55 13.78 2.23 11.98
CA ARG A 55 15.01 2.94 11.68
C ARG A 55 16.00 2.04 10.94
N GLY A 56 16.57 2.53 9.84
CA GLY A 56 17.57 1.80 9.07
C GLY A 56 17.05 0.53 8.39
N LEU A 57 15.73 0.37 8.23
CA LEU A 57 15.21 -0.65 7.31
C LEU A 57 15.60 -0.29 5.86
N PRO A 58 15.85 -1.30 5.00
CA PRO A 58 16.18 -1.08 3.59
C PRO A 58 14.91 -0.76 2.80
N TRP A 59 14.37 0.44 2.99
CA TRP A 59 13.17 0.93 2.30
C TRP A 59 13.30 0.86 0.78
N ARG A 60 12.16 0.71 0.08
CA ARG A 60 12.08 0.59 -1.39
C ARG A 60 12.88 -0.59 -1.94
N THR A 61 12.95 -1.67 -1.18
CA THR A 61 13.54 -2.94 -1.64
C THR A 61 12.54 -4.07 -1.41
N ALA A 62 12.58 -5.09 -2.27
CA ALA A 62 11.82 -6.33 -2.11
C ALA A 62 12.19 -7.14 -0.84
N ARG A 63 13.16 -6.66 -0.06
CA ARG A 63 13.64 -7.33 1.16
C ARG A 63 13.17 -6.64 2.43
N VAL A 64 12.52 -5.48 2.34
CA VAL A 64 12.14 -4.67 3.50
C VAL A 64 11.19 -5.44 4.43
N TYR A 65 10.23 -6.18 3.87
CA TYR A 65 9.31 -7.02 4.65
C TYR A 65 10.07 -8.07 5.46
N ARG A 66 10.99 -8.79 4.82
CA ARG A 66 11.80 -9.81 5.49
C ARG A 66 12.66 -9.23 6.62
N HIS A 67 13.30 -8.08 6.38
CA HIS A 67 14.14 -7.43 7.40
C HIS A 67 13.30 -6.94 8.58
N LEU A 68 12.07 -6.46 8.32
CA LEU A 68 11.13 -6.12 9.38
C LEU A 68 10.82 -7.36 10.22
N LEU A 69 10.41 -8.48 9.62
CA LEU A 69 10.08 -9.70 10.37
C LEU A 69 11.25 -10.23 11.20
N GLU A 70 12.46 -10.25 10.63
CA GLU A 70 13.68 -10.65 11.34
C GLU A 70 13.91 -9.76 12.58
N ARG A 71 13.70 -8.45 12.44
CA ARG A 71 13.80 -7.50 13.55
C ARG A 71 12.71 -7.69 14.61
N LEU A 72 11.46 -7.91 14.20
CA LEU A 72 10.37 -8.20 15.15
C LEU A 72 10.68 -9.44 15.99
N ASN A 73 11.21 -10.49 15.35
CA ASN A 73 11.63 -11.72 16.04
C ASN A 73 12.82 -11.50 16.97
N GLN A 74 13.84 -10.73 16.56
CA GLN A 74 14.99 -10.38 17.40
C GLN A 74 14.57 -9.65 18.67
N HIS A 75 13.56 -8.79 18.58
CA HIS A 75 12.99 -8.05 19.71
C HIS A 75 11.88 -8.82 20.45
N GLN A 76 11.62 -10.08 20.09
CA GLN A 76 10.62 -10.95 20.70
C GLN A 76 9.21 -10.34 20.73
N LEU A 77 8.87 -9.56 19.69
CA LEU A 77 7.57 -8.94 19.56
C LEU A 77 6.60 -9.90 18.91
N SER A 78 5.36 -9.91 19.40
CA SER A 78 4.29 -10.66 18.78
C SER A 78 3.78 -9.95 17.53
N TRP A 79 3.66 -10.67 16.41
CA TRP A 79 3.19 -10.09 15.17
C TRP A 79 2.25 -11.02 14.41
N THR A 80 1.49 -10.43 13.49
CA THR A 80 0.66 -11.17 12.53
C THR A 80 0.68 -10.47 11.18
N THR A 81 0.31 -11.22 10.14
CA THR A 81 0.25 -10.73 8.76
C THR A 81 -1.18 -10.82 8.23
N LEU A 82 -1.67 -9.74 7.62
CA LEU A 82 -2.93 -9.70 6.88
C LEU A 82 -2.75 -10.31 5.48
N PRO A 83 -3.83 -10.64 4.75
CA PRO A 83 -3.73 -11.12 3.38
C PRO A 83 -2.84 -10.24 2.50
N ALA A 84 -2.00 -10.87 1.70
CA ALA A 84 -1.07 -10.18 0.82
C ALA A 84 -1.80 -9.54 -0.36
N LEU A 85 -1.56 -8.24 -0.56
CA LEU A 85 -2.11 -7.47 -1.68
C LEU A 85 -1.03 -7.07 -2.68
N GLN A 86 -1.44 -6.44 -3.77
CA GLN A 86 -0.55 -5.93 -4.81
C GLN A 86 -0.59 -4.41 -4.82
N ASP A 87 0.57 -3.77 -4.70
CA ASP A 87 0.70 -2.33 -4.94
C ASP A 87 0.77 -2.06 -6.45
N ILE A 88 0.25 -0.90 -6.86
CA ILE A 88 0.19 -0.47 -8.25
C ILE A 88 1.25 0.61 -8.52
N ASP A 89 2.47 0.16 -8.83
CA ASP A 89 3.60 1.04 -9.15
C ASP A 89 3.78 1.33 -10.65
N SER A 90 3.00 0.67 -11.50
CA SER A 90 3.18 0.74 -12.94
C SER A 90 1.86 0.68 -13.69
N VAL A 91 1.90 1.23 -14.91
CA VAL A 91 0.82 1.12 -15.90
C VAL A 91 0.44 -0.34 -16.13
N ARG A 92 1.44 -1.21 -16.25
CA ARG A 92 1.23 -2.66 -16.38
C ARG A 92 0.47 -3.21 -15.18
N GLY A 93 0.84 -2.83 -13.96
CA GLY A 93 0.13 -3.22 -12.73
C GLY A 93 -1.32 -2.75 -12.74
N LEU A 94 -1.57 -1.50 -13.13
CA LEU A 94 -2.92 -0.95 -13.25
C LEU A 94 -3.75 -1.74 -14.27
N TRP A 95 -3.19 -2.06 -15.44
CA TRP A 95 -3.89 -2.86 -16.45
C TRP A 95 -4.16 -4.29 -15.98
N GLN A 96 -3.22 -4.90 -15.24
CA GLN A 96 -3.44 -6.21 -14.64
C GLN A 96 -4.60 -6.16 -13.65
N TRP A 97 -4.65 -5.13 -12.80
CA TRP A 97 -5.76 -4.91 -11.88
C TRP A 97 -7.10 -4.71 -12.62
N LEU A 98 -7.16 -3.84 -13.63
CA LEU A 98 -8.38 -3.60 -14.41
C LEU A 98 -8.92 -4.86 -15.13
N LYS A 99 -8.03 -5.76 -15.57
CA LYS A 99 -8.38 -7.00 -16.28
C LYS A 99 -8.73 -8.15 -15.35
N HIS A 100 -8.38 -8.08 -14.07
CA HIS A 100 -8.53 -9.22 -13.18
C HIS A 100 -10.02 -9.45 -12.82
N PRO A 101 -10.56 -10.66 -12.99
CA PRO A 101 -12.00 -10.93 -12.84
C PRO A 101 -12.58 -10.60 -11.46
N ALA A 102 -11.77 -10.71 -10.40
CA ALA A 102 -12.23 -10.39 -9.04
C ALA A 102 -12.65 -8.93 -8.86
N HIS A 103 -12.23 -8.03 -9.74
CA HIS A 103 -12.60 -6.61 -9.65
C HIS A 103 -13.74 -6.25 -10.59
N ALA A 104 -14.39 -7.21 -11.26
CA ALA A 104 -15.40 -6.94 -12.29
C ALA A 104 -16.44 -5.89 -11.83
N ASP A 105 -16.93 -6.04 -10.61
CA ASP A 105 -17.95 -5.18 -10.00
C ASP A 105 -17.36 -4.09 -9.09
N HIS A 106 -16.04 -3.90 -9.07
CA HIS A 106 -15.39 -2.91 -8.22
C HIS A 106 -15.72 -1.48 -8.72
N PRO A 107 -16.27 -0.58 -7.88
CA PRO A 107 -16.69 0.76 -8.31
C PRO A 107 -15.58 1.58 -8.97
N LEU A 108 -14.36 1.53 -8.41
CA LEU A 108 -13.21 2.22 -9.02
C LEU A 108 -12.83 1.64 -10.38
N ARG A 109 -12.99 0.32 -10.60
CA ARG A 109 -12.72 -0.28 -11.91
C ARG A 109 -13.71 0.20 -12.93
N ILE A 110 -15.00 0.19 -12.59
CA ILE A 110 -16.08 0.67 -13.48
C ILE A 110 -15.82 2.13 -13.87
N TRP A 111 -15.49 2.97 -12.88
CA TRP A 111 -15.17 4.38 -13.12
C TRP A 111 -13.91 4.56 -13.96
N LEU A 112 -12.81 3.87 -13.64
CA LEU A 112 -11.55 3.94 -14.41
C LEU A 112 -11.73 3.47 -15.85
N CYS A 113 -12.44 2.35 -16.08
CA CYS A 113 -12.71 1.86 -17.43
C CYS A 113 -13.51 2.88 -18.24
N ARG A 114 -14.52 3.52 -17.64
CA ARG A 114 -15.29 4.58 -18.29
C ARG A 114 -14.41 5.80 -18.62
N LEU A 115 -13.60 6.25 -17.66
CA LEU A 115 -12.68 7.38 -17.84
C LEU A 115 -11.69 7.12 -18.99
N LEU A 116 -11.11 5.91 -19.03
CA LEU A 116 -10.15 5.53 -20.07
C LEU A 116 -10.79 5.45 -21.46
N GLN A 117 -12.04 4.98 -21.54
CA GLN A 117 -12.82 4.99 -22.78
C GLN A 117 -13.11 6.42 -23.26
N GLU A 118 -13.54 7.31 -22.36
CA GLU A 118 -13.80 8.72 -22.68
C GLU A 118 -12.51 9.45 -23.11
N ALA A 119 -11.38 9.11 -22.51
CA ALA A 119 -10.07 9.63 -22.87
C ALA A 119 -9.44 8.98 -24.12
N GLN A 120 -10.09 7.99 -24.72
CA GLN A 120 -9.58 7.19 -25.85
C GLN A 120 -8.20 6.55 -25.56
N LEU A 121 -7.95 6.18 -24.30
CA LEU A 121 -6.73 5.52 -23.86
C LEU A 121 -6.92 3.99 -23.88
N HIS A 122 -6.29 3.31 -24.83
CA HIS A 122 -6.39 1.86 -24.94
C HIS A 122 -5.24 1.12 -24.22
N PRO A 123 -5.52 -0.06 -23.62
CA PRO A 123 -4.52 -0.87 -22.92
C PRO A 123 -3.33 -1.35 -23.74
N ALA A 124 -3.47 -1.38 -25.08
CA ALA A 124 -2.46 -1.86 -26.01
C ALA A 124 -1.54 -0.75 -26.53
N ASP A 125 -1.88 0.52 -26.28
CA ASP A 125 -1.38 1.62 -27.11
C ASP A 125 -0.19 2.39 -26.51
N GLN A 126 0.26 2.12 -25.28
CA GLN A 126 1.23 3.02 -24.64
C GLN A 126 2.29 2.35 -23.74
N GLU A 127 3.55 2.44 -24.18
CA GLU A 127 4.75 2.45 -23.32
C GLU A 127 5.00 3.85 -22.69
N SER A 128 4.32 4.90 -23.17
CA SER A 128 4.47 6.29 -22.70
C SER A 128 3.13 7.03 -22.66
N TRP A 129 2.86 7.73 -21.55
CA TRP A 129 1.65 8.52 -21.33
C TRP A 129 1.59 9.77 -22.24
N PRO A 130 0.39 10.27 -22.61
CA PRO A 130 0.24 11.65 -23.06
C PRO A 130 0.67 12.61 -21.94
N ALA A 131 1.08 13.82 -22.30
CA ALA A 131 1.50 14.84 -21.34
C ALA A 131 0.47 14.98 -20.20
N PRO A 132 0.90 15.17 -18.94
CA PRO A 132 0.01 15.23 -17.79
C PRO A 132 -1.14 16.21 -18.03
N LEU A 133 -2.36 15.80 -17.66
CA LEU A 133 -3.55 16.64 -17.72
C LEU A 133 -3.25 17.99 -17.07
N THR A 134 -3.26 19.06 -17.87
CA THR A 134 -2.88 20.42 -17.44
C THR A 134 -3.80 21.00 -16.35
N ASP A 135 -4.98 20.40 -16.18
CA ASP A 135 -5.99 20.82 -15.21
C ASP A 135 -5.91 20.06 -13.87
N ILE A 136 -5.03 19.04 -13.76
CA ILE A 136 -4.75 18.39 -12.48
C ILE A 136 -3.71 19.22 -11.73
N ARG A 137 -4.17 19.95 -10.71
CA ARG A 137 -3.25 20.53 -9.72
C ARG A 137 -2.76 19.42 -8.80
N TYR A 138 -1.52 18.97 -9.03
CA TYR A 138 -0.79 18.15 -8.07
C TYR A 138 -0.54 19.00 -6.81
N LEU A 139 -1.40 18.84 -5.81
CA LEU A 139 -1.08 19.24 -4.45
C LEU A 139 -0.11 18.18 -3.93
N TRP A 140 1.18 18.45 -4.07
CA TRP A 140 2.24 17.57 -3.59
C TRP A 140 1.93 17.07 -2.18
N GLN A 141 2.03 15.74 -1.99
CA GLN A 141 2.13 15.16 -0.66
C GLN A 141 3.22 15.94 0.09
N ARG A 142 2.86 16.59 1.19
CA ARG A 142 3.88 17.08 2.10
C ARG A 142 4.74 15.87 2.47
N PRO A 143 6.08 15.98 2.43
CA PRO A 143 6.91 14.92 2.99
C PRO A 143 6.39 14.60 4.39
N PRO A 144 6.40 13.32 4.83
CA PRO A 144 5.99 12.98 6.18
C PRO A 144 6.66 13.97 7.13
N PRO A 145 5.90 14.59 8.06
CA PRO A 145 6.50 15.53 9.00
C PRO A 145 7.74 14.87 9.57
N SER A 146 8.86 15.59 9.60
CA SER A 146 10.12 15.10 10.13
C SER A 146 9.83 14.60 11.55
N LEU A 147 9.63 13.28 11.70
CA LEU A 147 9.39 12.65 12.99
C LEU A 147 10.65 12.66 13.84
N PHE A 148 11.76 13.17 13.29
CA PHE A 148 13.08 13.17 13.88
C PHE A 148 13.85 14.41 13.42
N LEU A 149 13.75 15.50 14.19
CA LEU A 149 14.86 16.40 14.48
C LEU A 149 15.12 16.34 15.98
#